data_AF-A0A835C5H8-F1
#
_entry.id   AF-A0A835C5H8-F1
#
_cell.length_a   1.000
_cell.length_b   1.000
_cell.length_c   1.000
_cell.angle_alpha   90.00
_cell.angle_beta   90.00
_cell.angle_gamma   90.00
#
_symmetry.space_group_name_H-M   'P 1'
#
loop_
_entity.id
_entity.type
_entity.pdbx_description
1 polymer ?
#
loop_
_entity_poly.entity_id
_entity_poly.type
_entity_poly.pdbx_seq_one_letter_code
_entity_poly.pdbx_strand_id
1 'polypeptide(L)' 'MCIAGQCDYFGHGMQNCYCCGDVHEKKNCHLTMEECKSNCPVCNPKCLL' A
#
# COMPACT_ATOMS: atom_id res chain seq x y z
N MET A 1 -3.25 -1.46 7.22
CA MET A 1 -2.73 -0.09 7.50
C MET A 1 -1.99 0.36 6.25
N CYS A 2 -2.24 1.58 5.78
CA CYS A 2 -1.58 2.14 4.60
C CYS A 2 -0.35 2.95 5.01
N ILE A 3 0.82 2.61 4.46
CA ILE A 3 2.11 3.24 4.74
C ILE A 3 2.55 4.02 3.51
N ALA A 4 2.90 5.29 3.68
CA ALA A 4 3.44 6.11 2.59
C ALA A 4 4.93 5.80 2.37
N GLY A 5 5.36 5.76 1.11
CA GLY A 5 6.75 5.56 0.72
C GLY A 5 7.03 6.06 -0.70
N GLN A 6 8.25 5.82 -1.17
CA GLN A 6 8.59 5.98 -2.58
C GLN A 6 8.79 4.61 -3.22
N CYS A 7 8.20 4.39 -4.40
CA CYS A 7 8.38 3.16 -5.17
C CYS A 7 8.35 3.41 -6.68
N ASP A 8 8.93 2.50 -7.47
CA ASP A 8 9.02 2.61 -8.94
C ASP A 8 8.12 1.62 -9.71
N TYR A 9 7.34 0.81 -9.00
CA TYR A 9 6.67 -0.38 -9.53
C TYR A 9 5.63 -0.13 -10.63
N PHE A 10 5.25 1.11 -10.86
CA PHE A 10 4.19 1.53 -11.77
C PHE A 10 4.70 2.07 -13.11
N GLY A 11 6.01 2.02 -13.37
CA GLY A 11 6.57 2.36 -14.69
C GLY A 11 6.69 3.86 -14.98
N HIS A 12 6.43 4.71 -13.99
CA HIS A 12 6.57 6.17 -14.09
C HIS A 12 7.84 6.70 -13.40
N GLY A 13 8.76 5.80 -13.03
CA GLY A 13 9.92 6.10 -12.19
C GLY A 13 9.56 6.15 -10.71
N MET A 14 10.52 6.60 -9.88
CA MET A 14 10.33 6.76 -8.44
C MET A 14 9.27 7.81 -8.14
N GLN A 15 8.23 7.43 -7.40
CA GLN A 15 7.12 8.29 -7.06
C GLN A 15 6.52 7.93 -5.70
N ASN A 16 5.68 8.82 -5.18
CA ASN A 16 4.95 8.54 -3.94
C ASN A 16 3.96 7.39 -4.14
N CYS A 17 3.90 6.49 -3.17
CA CYS A 17 2.94 5.39 -3.15
C CYS A 17 2.55 4.99 -1.73
N TYR A 18 1.50 4.17 -1.64
CA TYR A 18 0.86 3.79 -0.38
C TYR A 18 0.70 2.27 -0.32
N CYS A 19 1.33 1.63 0.66
CA CYS A 19 1.37 0.17 0.73
C CYS A 19 0.69 -0.42 1.97
N CYS A 20 0.10 -1.60 1.79
CA CYS A 20 -0.50 -2.43 2.81
C CYS A 20 0.51 -3.21 3.62
N GLY A 21 0.99 -2.62 4.72
CA GLY A 21 1.92 -3.29 5.63
C GLY A 21 3.32 -3.44 5.06
N ASP A 22 3.51 -4.32 4.07
CA ASP A 22 4.80 -4.51 3.39
C ASP A 22 4.93 -3.59 2.18
N VAL A 23 5.98 -2.77 2.20
CA VAL A 23 6.29 -1.75 1.18
C VAL A 23 7.16 -2.29 0.04
N HIS A 24 7.72 -3.50 0.14
CA HIS A 24 8.66 -4.04 -0.84
C HIS A 24 7.98 -4.85 -1.95
N GLU A 25 6.70 -5.15 -1.80
CA GLU A 25 5.92 -5.93 -2.75
C GLU A 25 4.91 -5.05 -3.48
N LYS A 26 5.10 -4.89 -4.80
CA LYS A 26 4.18 -4.12 -5.67
C LYS A 26 2.71 -4.43 -5.42
N LYS A 27 2.36 -5.70 -5.21
CA LYS A 27 0.97 -6.16 -5.02
C LYS A 27 0.28 -5.53 -3.80
N ASN A 28 1.07 -5.04 -2.84
CA ASN A 28 0.58 -4.39 -1.63
C ASN A 28 0.54 -2.87 -1.78
N CYS A 29 1.10 -2.30 -2.84
CA CYS A 29 1.24 -0.86 -3.03
C CYS A 29 0.24 -0.31 -4.04
N HIS A 30 -0.20 0.92 -3.80
CA HIS A 30 -1.18 1.65 -4.60
C HIS A 30 -0.71 3.09 -4.84
N LEU A 31 -1.22 3.73 -5.89
CA LEU A 31 -0.80 5.08 -6.25
C LEU A 31 -1.41 6.14 -5.34
N THR A 32 -2.62 5.89 -4.83
CA THR A 32 -3.35 6.83 -3.98
C THR A 32 -3.64 6.22 -2.61
N MET A 33 -3.72 7.09 -1.60
CA MET A 33 -4.10 6.68 -0.24
C MET A 33 -5.53 6.12 -0.21
N GLU A 34 -6.43 6.61 -1.06
CA GLU A 34 -7.80 6.12 -1.17
C GLU A 34 -7.85 4.71 -1.74
N GLU A 35 -7.09 4.45 -2.80
CA GLU A 35 -6.97 3.13 -3.41
C GLU A 35 -6.32 2.14 -2.44
N CYS A 36 -5.31 2.56 -1.70
CA CYS A 36 -4.78 1.77 -0.60
C CYS A 36 -5.88 1.49 0.44
N LYS A 37 -6.58 2.50 0.98
CA LYS A 37 -7.62 2.25 2.01
C LYS A 37 -8.77 1.37 1.53
N SER A 38 -9.11 1.42 0.24
CA SER A 38 -10.16 0.58 -0.36
C SER A 38 -9.72 -0.88 -0.53
N ASN A 39 -8.44 -1.11 -0.83
CA ASN A 39 -7.89 -2.47 -1.07
C ASN A 39 -7.20 -3.06 0.15
N CYS A 40 -6.84 -2.21 1.12
CA CYS A 40 -6.23 -2.57 2.37
C CYS A 40 -7.31 -2.69 3.44
N PRO A 41 -7.80 -3.89 3.76
CA PRO A 41 -8.63 -4.06 4.93
C PRO A 41 -7.81 -3.58 6.14
N VAL A 42 -8.23 -2.46 6.71
CA VAL A 42 -7.77 -2.05 8.04
C VAL A 42 -8.32 -3.11 8.96
N CYS A 43 -7.46 -4.04 9.38
CA CYS A 43 -7.96 -5.16 10.15
C CYS A 43 -8.58 -4.67 11.45
N ASN A 44 -9.90 -4.79 11.53
CA ASN A 44 -10.75 -4.27 12.59
C ASN A 44 -11.85 -5.33 12.84
N PRO A 45 -11.82 -6.15 13.91
CA PRO A 45 -10.80 -6.33 14.95
C PRO A 45 -10.10 -7.73 14.91
N LYS A 46 -10.28 -8.53 13.85
CA LYS A 46 -9.84 -9.95 13.81
C LYS A 46 -8.82 -10.22 12.70
N CYS A 47 -7.60 -9.69 12.82
CA CYS A 47 -6.45 -10.36 12.21
C CYS A 47 -5.70 -11.02 13.35
N LEU A 48 -5.96 -12.31 13.54
CA LEU A 48 -5.05 -13.18 14.29
C LEU A 48 -3.88 -13.47 13.36
N LEU A 49 -2.68 -13.07 13.80
CA LEU A 49 -1.42 -13.62 13.33
C LEU A 49 -1.44 -15.16 13.40
#